data_AF-K1U3D8-F1
#
_entry.id   AF-K1U3D8-F1
#
_cell.length_a   1.000
_cell.length_b   1.000
_cell.length_c   1.000
_cell.angle_alpha   90.00
_cell.angle_beta   90.00
_cell.angle_gamma   90.00
#
_symmetry.space_group_name_H-M   'P 1'
#
loop_
_entity.id
_entity.type
_entity.pdbx_description
1 polymer ?
#
loop_
_entity_poly.entity_id
_entity_poly.type
_entity_poly.pdbx_seq_one_letter_code
_entity_poly.pdbx_strand_id
1 'polypeptide(L)' 'MMDRIADILLDWYAREGRDLPWRRTRDPYRIWLSEVILQQTRVAQGMDYY' A
#
# COMPACT_ATOMS: atom_id res chain seq x y z
N MET A 1 -18.15 -17.18 8.51
CA MET A 1 -16.91 -17.73 9.09
C MET A 1 -15.79 -16.98 8.40
N MET A 2 -15.19 -15.99 9.05
CA MET A 2 -14.06 -15.24 8.50
C MET A 2 -12.97 -16.25 8.12
N ASP A 3 -12.41 -16.11 6.92
CA ASP A 3 -11.40 -17.04 6.43
C ASP A 3 -10.14 -16.91 7.29
N ARG A 4 -9.72 -18.00 7.96
CA ARG A 4 -8.66 -17.99 8.98
C ARG A 4 -7.35 -17.35 8.48
N ILE A 5 -7.10 -17.42 7.17
CA ILE A 5 -5.93 -16.82 6.54
C ILE A 5 -6.05 -15.29 6.48
N ALA A 6 -7.24 -14.75 6.20
CA ALA A 6 -7.46 -13.31 6.10
C ALA A 6 -7.18 -12.61 7.43
N ASP A 7 -7.67 -13.16 8.55
CA ASP A 7 -7.45 -12.58 9.88
C ASP A 7 -5.96 -12.58 10.26
N ILE A 8 -5.25 -13.68 9.99
CA ILE A 8 -3.80 -13.77 10.23
C ILE A 8 -3.03 -12.72 9.42
N LEU A 9 -3.41 -12.51 8.15
CA LEU A 9 -2.78 -11.52 7.28
C LEU A 9 -3.06 -10.09 7.73
N LEU A 10 -4.30 -9.80 8.15
CA LEU A 10 -4.68 -8.48 8.63
C LEU A 10 -3.94 -8.13 9.93
N ASP A 11 -3.85 -9.08 10.87
CA ASP A 11 -3.09 -8.91 12.12
C ASP A 11 -1.61 -8.66 11.88
N TRP A 12 -1.00 -9.38 10.93
CA TRP A 12 0.39 -9.14 10.54
C TRP A 12 0.55 -7.77 9.87
N TYR A 13 -0.32 -7.41 8.93
CA TYR A 13 -0.24 -6.12 8.22
C TYR A 13 -0.43 -4.93 9.16
N ALA A 14 -1.25 -5.06 10.20
CA ALA A 14 -1.41 -4.02 11.22
C ALA A 14 -0.12 -3.73 12.00
N ARG A 15 0.77 -4.72 12.15
CA ARG A 15 2.05 -4.60 12.88
C ARG A 15 3.24 -4.25 11.97
N GLU A 16 3.30 -4.89 10.81
CA GLU A 16 4.49 -4.86 9.91
C GLU A 16 4.26 -4.03 8.64
N GLY A 17 3.05 -3.49 8.45
CA GLY A 17 2.69 -2.70 7.29
C GLY A 17 3.58 -1.47 7.13
N ARG A 18 4.32 -1.40 6.01
CA ARG A 18 5.13 -0.22 5.68
C ARG A 18 4.25 1.02 5.56
N ASP A 19 4.73 2.07 6.20
CA ASP A 19 4.13 3.39 6.17
C ASP A 19 4.53 4.11 4.87
N LEU A 20 3.58 4.24 3.94
CA LEU A 20 3.79 4.83 2.61
C LEU A 20 2.80 5.98 2.43
N PRO A 21 3.21 7.12 1.84
CA PRO A 21 2.37 8.32 1.73
C PRO A 21 0.99 8.06 1.11
N TRP A 22 0.93 7.27 0.03
CA TRP A 22 -0.31 6.89 -0.65
C TRP A 22 -1.26 6.01 0.17
N ARG A 23 -0.78 5.39 1.26
CA ARG A 23 -1.62 4.60 2.19
C ARG A 23 -2.28 5.45 3.28
N ARG A 24 -1.87 6.71 3.45
CA ARG A 24 -2.42 7.64 4.45
C ARG A 24 -3.59 8.47 3.93
N THR A 25 -4.05 8.21 2.71
CA THR A 25 -5.13 8.95 2.05
C THR A 25 -6.21 8.01 1.53
N ARG A 26 -7.41 8.56 1.34
CA ARG A 26 -8.53 7.90 0.65
C ARG A 26 -8.89 8.59 -0.67
N ASP A 27 -8.07 9.56 -1.09
CA ASP A 27 -8.20 10.31 -2.33
C ASP A 27 -7.94 9.39 -3.54
N PRO A 28 -8.94 9.13 -4.40
CA PRO A 28 -8.81 8.21 -5.54
C PRO A 28 -7.72 8.64 -6.52
N TYR A 29 -7.51 9.95 -6.72
CA TYR A 29 -6.50 10.45 -7.65
C TYR A 29 -5.10 10.12 -7.13
N ARG A 30 -4.84 10.38 -5.84
CA ARG A 30 -3.54 10.10 -5.22
C ARG A 30 -3.23 8.60 -5.14
N ILE A 31 -4.26 7.76 -4.95
CA ILE A 31 -4.10 6.31 -4.96
C ILE A 31 -3.80 5.84 -6.39
N TRP A 32 -4.57 6.27 -7.38
CA TRP A 32 -4.33 5.92 -8.78
C TRP A 32 -2.94 6.37 -9.26
N LEU A 33 -2.51 7.57 -8.88
CA LEU A 33 -1.17 8.08 -9.20
C LEU A 33 -0.07 7.18 -8.64
N SER A 34 -0.17 6.71 -7.38
CA SER A 34 0.81 5.75 -6.84
C SER A 34 0.84 4.45 -7.62
N GLU A 35 -0.32 3.94 -8.06
CA GLU A 35 -0.37 2.70 -8.83
C GLU A 35 0.33 2.88 -10.18
N VAL A 36 0.15 4.02 -10.86
CA VAL A 36 0.83 4.33 -12.13
C VAL A 36 2.34 4.45 -11.93
N ILE A 37 2.80 5.20 -10.92
CA ILE A 37 4.23 5.37 -10.63
C ILE A 37 4.91 4.03 -10.31
N LEU A 38 4.22 3.13 -9.60
CA LEU A 38 4.76 1.86 -9.14
C LEU A 38 4.67 0.73 -10.18
N GLN A 39 4.01 0.93 -11.31
CA GLN A 39 4.09 0.00 -12.43
C GLN A 39 5.54 -0.09 -12.93
N GLN A 40 6.08 -1.31 -12.95
CA GLN A 40 7.46 -1.60 -13.36
C GLN A 40 8.57 -0.84 -12.59
N THR A 41 8.23 -0.18 -11.47
CA THR A 41 9.16 0.63 -10.66
C THR A 41 9.17 0.14 -9.22
N ARG A 42 10.35 0.10 -8.58
CA ARG A 42 10.43 -0.28 -7.15
C ARG A 42 9.95 0.87 -6.26
N VAL A 43 9.37 0.56 -5.11
CA VAL A 43 8.92 1.56 -4.12
C VAL A 43 10.01 2.60 -3.81
N ALA A 44 11.26 2.16 -3.57
CA ALA A 44 12.36 3.06 -3.27
C ALA A 44 12.64 4.10 -4.37
N GLN A 45 12.41 3.75 -5.64
CA GLN A 45 12.54 4.66 -6.78
C GLN A 45 11.29 5.53 -6.97
N GLY A 46 10.10 4.94 -6.77
CA GLY A 46 8.82 5.65 -6.93
C GLY A 46 8.57 6.73 -5.88
N MET A 47 9.19 6.62 -4.69
CA MET A 47 9.08 7.63 -3.62
C MET A 47 9.54 9.02 -4.06
N ASP A 48 10.52 9.13 -4.96
CA ASP A 48 11.03 10.43 -5.43
C ASP A 48 10.09 11.14 -6.42
N TYR A 49 9.12 10.40 -6.99
CA TYR A 49 8.19 10.88 -8.01
C TYR A 49 6.73 10.96 -7.52
N TYR A 50 6.47 10.46 -6.32
CA TYR A 50 5.16 10.50 -5.67
C TYR A 50 5.00 11.76 -4.82
#